data_AF-A0A933J746-F1
#
_entry.id   AF-A0A933J746-F1
#
_cell.length_a   1.000
_cell.length_b   1.000
_cell.length_c   1.000
_cell.angle_alpha   90.00
_cell.angle_beta   90.00
_cell.angle_gamma   90.00
#
_symmetry.space_group_name_H-M   'P 1'
#
loop_
_entity.id
_entity.type
_entity.pdbx_description
1 polymer ?
#
loop_
_entity_poly.entity_id
_entity_poly.type
_entity_poly.pdbx_seq_one_letter_code
_entity_poly.pdbx_strand_id
1 'polypeptide(L)'
;MKKKYPVMYAVLLILPCIAFQGCLKPTAERAVTRFVGDLNSPDSEVRQHAAYQIRELAELGVQKEAAISALRKHLNDEDVYVRWAAGNALITIDSGGNRELVLSNLLKEIEDPKAETREFAALRLGSFESESNPRRATKSEFNNEPNNAIITALLKHINDEEVPVRYAAAVGLGEIDALRFQKIIMPVLIEILNSRAEFKRDHRIAAIDICWQFGPVMKEAVPALTNLMKDKYTQLCKDALKSIGTPDALVAIRPLEQAQEALRLKITAFSCAIIACFVLLFIWSIKLRKKGRKIFHWFIPVAVALVAVAAYFFQTEAVDSDGRAECVFLLFSASIGFIPWLISWFILRQRGSLEVEIPVGGGSRDADLWPRAGAFMLDASCMGMAGLALLTRFFMKGGWNYVQEQIFILVLLIFAASVIYHAVTAGVWGGGVGKRTAGIWIVSVDGQGINYKQAFTRAFTRWLSALPLFAGYWPAVLYGKDTWHDRLAGTRVVYDEQTPKTTNDIHTTD
;
A
#
# COMPACT_ATOMS: atom_id res chain seq x y z
N MET A 1 20.04 -38.93 -5.38
CA MET A 1 20.92 -38.23 -4.42
C MET A 1 20.07 -37.37 -3.49
N LYS A 2 20.14 -37.64 -2.18
CA LYS A 2 19.40 -36.94 -1.12
C LYS A 2 19.91 -35.50 -1.01
N LYS A 3 19.05 -34.51 -1.21
CA LYS A 3 19.24 -33.17 -0.62
C LYS A 3 18.32 -33.04 0.58
N LYS A 4 18.86 -33.42 1.74
CA LYS A 4 18.41 -32.92 3.04
C LYS A 4 18.98 -31.51 3.20
N TYR A 5 18.12 -30.50 3.19
CA TYR A 5 18.31 -29.26 3.95
C TYR A 5 16.99 -28.96 4.66
N PRO A 6 17.03 -28.60 5.95
CA PRO A 6 16.08 -29.10 6.93
C PRO A 6 15.01 -28.06 7.29
N VAL A 7 13.78 -28.54 7.48
CA VAL A 7 12.80 -28.38 8.59
C VAL A 7 12.92 -27.21 9.61
N MET A 8 14.02 -26.46 9.69
CA MET A 8 14.20 -25.36 10.64
C MET A 8 13.58 -24.03 10.18
N TYR A 9 13.39 -23.83 8.86
CA TYR A 9 12.74 -22.63 8.31
C TYR A 9 11.20 -22.65 8.43
N ALA A 10 10.61 -23.84 8.55
CA ALA A 10 9.18 -23.99 8.77
C ALA A 10 8.83 -23.69 10.23
N VAL A 11 9.58 -24.20 11.21
CA VAL A 11 9.21 -24.11 12.63
C VAL A 11 9.26 -22.67 13.18
N LEU A 12 10.15 -21.80 12.69
CA LEU A 12 10.33 -20.43 13.19
C LEU A 12 9.34 -19.39 12.62
N LEU A 13 8.70 -19.66 11.47
CA LEU A 13 7.64 -18.82 10.91
C LEU A 13 6.24 -19.39 11.14
N ILE A 14 6.13 -20.69 11.40
CA ILE A 14 4.87 -21.36 11.65
C ILE A 14 4.42 -21.18 13.11
N LEU A 15 5.31 -21.06 14.09
CA LEU A 15 4.91 -20.90 15.50
C LEU A 15 4.14 -19.60 15.80
N PRO A 16 4.51 -18.42 15.26
CA PRO A 16 3.68 -17.22 15.38
C PRO A 16 2.38 -17.32 14.58
N CYS A 17 2.39 -17.92 13.38
CA CYS A 17 1.20 -18.04 12.52
C CYS A 17 0.18 -19.07 13.03
N ILE A 18 0.63 -20.20 13.61
CA ILE A 18 -0.23 -21.19 14.27
C ILE A 18 -0.75 -20.66 15.61
N ALA A 19 0.07 -19.91 16.36
CA ALA A 19 -0.41 -19.22 17.58
C ALA A 19 -1.42 -18.10 17.25
N PHE A 20 -1.27 -17.43 16.09
CA PHE A 20 -2.23 -16.45 15.60
C PHE A 20 -3.54 -17.11 15.14
N GLN A 21 -3.49 -18.18 14.34
CA GLN A 21 -4.67 -18.95 13.92
C GLN A 21 -5.38 -19.62 15.11
N GLY A 22 -4.63 -20.12 16.10
CA GLY A 22 -5.18 -20.73 17.32
C GLY A 22 -5.91 -19.75 18.24
N CYS A 23 -5.49 -18.47 18.27
CA CYS A 23 -6.20 -17.39 18.99
C CYS A 23 -7.38 -16.79 18.20
N LEU A 24 -7.33 -16.86 16.86
CA LEU A 24 -8.35 -16.29 15.98
C LEU A 24 -9.66 -17.08 16.04
N LYS A 25 -9.60 -18.41 16.12
CA LYS A 25 -10.81 -19.26 16.04
C LYS A 25 -11.83 -18.98 17.17
N PRO A 26 -11.46 -18.94 18.46
CA PRO A 26 -12.41 -18.61 19.53
C PRO A 26 -12.94 -17.17 19.46
N THR A 27 -12.14 -16.25 18.92
CA THR A 27 -12.52 -14.84 18.72
C THR A 27 -13.53 -14.71 17.58
N ALA A 28 -13.31 -15.44 16.48
CA ALA A 28 -14.23 -15.53 15.35
C ALA A 28 -15.56 -16.20 15.76
N GLU A 29 -15.54 -17.23 16.60
CA GLU A 29 -16.76 -17.88 17.12
C GLU A 29 -17.66 -16.92 17.91
N ARG A 30 -17.05 -16.08 18.78
CA ARG A 30 -17.79 -15.03 19.49
C ARG A 30 -18.33 -13.97 18.54
N ALA A 31 -17.54 -13.60 17.52
CA ALA A 31 -17.96 -12.63 16.52
C ALA A 31 -19.16 -13.14 15.70
N VAL A 32 -19.12 -14.40 15.23
CA VAL A 32 -20.26 -15.02 14.53
C VAL A 32 -21.51 -15.03 15.41
N THR A 33 -21.39 -15.41 16.68
CA THR A 33 -22.53 -15.42 17.62
C THR A 33 -23.14 -14.03 17.76
N ARG A 34 -22.30 -12.99 17.88
CA ARG A 34 -22.75 -11.59 17.93
C ARG A 34 -23.47 -11.18 16.64
N PHE A 35 -22.87 -11.44 15.48
CA PHE A 35 -23.48 -11.07 14.20
C PHE A 35 -24.78 -11.83 13.92
N VAL A 36 -24.89 -13.09 14.35
CA VAL A 36 -26.17 -13.83 14.33
C VAL A 36 -27.24 -13.15 15.19
N GLY A 37 -26.85 -12.54 16.31
CA GLY A 37 -27.73 -11.67 17.10
C GLY A 37 -28.12 -10.40 16.33
N ASP A 38 -27.14 -9.70 15.76
CA ASP A 38 -27.30 -8.45 15.02
C ASP A 38 -28.18 -8.60 13.77
N LEU A 39 -28.26 -9.81 13.18
CA LEU A 39 -29.23 -10.12 12.12
C LEU A 39 -30.69 -9.88 12.56
N ASN A 40 -31.02 -9.92 13.85
CA ASN A 40 -32.38 -9.63 14.34
C ASN A 40 -32.56 -8.16 14.77
N SER A 41 -31.62 -7.27 14.44
CA SER A 41 -31.73 -5.83 14.70
C SER A 41 -32.96 -5.21 13.99
N PRO A 42 -33.65 -4.23 14.59
CA PRO A 42 -34.68 -3.47 13.89
C PRO A 42 -34.12 -2.65 12.72
N ASP A 43 -32.83 -2.31 12.74
CA ASP A 43 -32.14 -1.53 11.71
C ASP A 43 -31.64 -2.42 10.57
N SER A 44 -32.10 -2.17 9.34
CA SER A 44 -31.72 -2.96 8.15
C SER A 44 -30.24 -2.82 7.78
N GLU A 45 -29.59 -1.68 8.04
CA GLU A 45 -28.16 -1.51 7.79
C GLU A 45 -27.34 -2.41 8.72
N VAL A 46 -27.77 -2.54 9.98
CA VAL A 46 -27.14 -3.44 10.96
C VAL A 46 -27.33 -4.90 10.53
N ARG A 47 -28.53 -5.28 10.07
CA ARG A 47 -28.79 -6.63 9.56
C ARG A 47 -27.92 -6.94 8.32
N GLN A 48 -27.84 -5.99 7.39
CA GLN A 48 -27.04 -6.11 6.17
C GLN A 48 -25.56 -6.27 6.50
N HIS A 49 -25.04 -5.40 7.38
CA HIS A 49 -23.64 -5.45 7.81
C HIS A 49 -23.33 -6.79 8.50
N ALA A 50 -24.21 -7.27 9.37
CA ALA A 50 -24.05 -8.56 10.03
C ALA A 50 -23.95 -9.71 9.01
N ALA A 51 -24.77 -9.72 7.96
CA ALA A 51 -24.69 -10.74 6.92
C ALA A 51 -23.36 -10.70 6.14
N TYR A 52 -22.85 -9.51 5.80
CA TYR A 52 -21.54 -9.38 5.15
C TYR A 52 -20.38 -9.82 6.06
N GLN A 53 -20.42 -9.46 7.34
CA GLN A 53 -19.42 -9.89 8.30
C GLN A 53 -19.41 -11.40 8.49
N ILE A 54 -20.60 -12.04 8.52
CA ILE A 54 -20.71 -13.49 8.56
C ILE A 54 -20.09 -14.14 7.31
N ARG A 55 -20.30 -13.56 6.12
CA ARG A 55 -19.65 -14.02 4.88
C ARG A 55 -18.13 -14.00 4.98
N GLU A 56 -17.54 -12.89 5.42
CA GLU A 56 -16.08 -12.76 5.56
C GLU A 56 -15.52 -13.77 6.57
N LEU A 57 -16.21 -13.98 7.68
CA LEU A 57 -15.81 -14.96 8.69
C LEU A 57 -15.98 -16.42 8.23
N ALA A 58 -16.85 -16.67 7.25
CA ALA A 58 -17.08 -18.00 6.69
C ALA A 58 -15.83 -18.57 5.99
N GLU A 59 -15.01 -17.70 5.39
CA GLU A 59 -13.74 -18.08 4.76
C GLU A 59 -12.74 -18.67 5.77
N LEU A 60 -12.91 -18.35 7.07
CA LEU A 60 -12.10 -18.89 8.17
C LEU A 60 -12.61 -20.26 8.67
N GLY A 61 -13.72 -20.77 8.14
CA GLY A 61 -14.24 -22.11 8.44
C GLY A 61 -14.87 -22.26 9.83
N VAL A 62 -15.46 -21.20 10.39
CA VAL A 62 -15.97 -21.14 11.77
C VAL A 62 -17.51 -21.12 11.82
N GLN A 63 -18.12 -21.99 12.65
CA GLN A 63 -19.56 -22.08 12.98
C GLN A 63 -20.53 -21.92 11.79
N LYS A 64 -20.51 -22.87 10.85
CA LYS A 64 -21.30 -22.81 9.62
C LYS A 64 -22.80 -22.97 9.87
N GLU A 65 -23.22 -23.85 10.77
CA GLU A 65 -24.60 -24.33 10.86
C GLU A 65 -25.56 -23.31 11.49
N ALA A 66 -25.14 -22.65 12.57
CA ALA A 66 -25.93 -21.60 13.23
C ALA A 66 -26.07 -20.37 12.33
N ALA A 67 -24.99 -19.98 11.66
CA ALA A 67 -24.98 -18.90 10.68
C ALA A 67 -25.89 -19.20 9.48
N ILE A 68 -25.80 -20.40 8.89
CA ILE A 68 -26.67 -20.82 7.76
C ILE A 68 -28.15 -20.72 8.15
N SER A 69 -28.52 -21.23 9.32
CA SER A 69 -29.92 -21.22 9.77
C SER A 69 -30.44 -19.79 9.94
N ALA A 70 -29.63 -18.92 10.55
CA ALA A 70 -29.96 -17.52 10.73
C ALA A 70 -30.05 -16.77 9.39
N LEU A 71 -29.11 -16.97 8.48
CA LEU A 71 -29.11 -16.32 7.16
C LEU A 71 -30.29 -16.80 6.29
N ARG A 72 -30.66 -18.09 6.34
CA ARG A 72 -31.84 -18.62 5.62
C ARG A 72 -33.13 -17.92 6.00
N LYS A 73 -33.29 -17.54 7.28
CA LYS A 73 -34.45 -16.74 7.73
C LYS A 73 -34.50 -15.38 7.02
N HIS A 74 -33.34 -14.74 6.83
CA HIS A 74 -33.22 -13.40 6.26
C HIS A 74 -33.23 -13.37 4.73
N LEU A 75 -33.36 -14.52 4.05
CA LEU A 75 -33.71 -14.58 2.63
C LEU A 75 -35.09 -14.00 2.33
N ASN A 76 -35.96 -13.85 3.33
CA ASN A 76 -37.28 -13.23 3.23
C ASN A 76 -37.37 -11.95 4.08
N ASP A 77 -36.24 -11.26 4.32
CA ASP A 77 -36.23 -9.97 5.02
C ASP A 77 -37.07 -8.92 4.27
N GLU A 78 -37.59 -7.92 4.98
CA GLU A 78 -38.32 -6.81 4.37
C GLU A 78 -37.43 -5.98 3.44
N ASP A 79 -36.14 -5.86 3.77
CA ASP A 79 -35.15 -5.07 3.05
C ASP A 79 -34.45 -5.91 1.99
N VAL A 80 -34.46 -5.42 0.75
CA VAL A 80 -33.90 -6.10 -0.42
C VAL A 80 -32.38 -6.29 -0.33
N TYR A 81 -31.67 -5.34 0.27
CA TYR A 81 -30.22 -5.42 0.45
C TYR A 81 -29.85 -6.47 1.51
N VAL A 82 -30.67 -6.61 2.55
CA VAL A 82 -30.50 -7.67 3.57
C VAL A 82 -30.75 -9.04 2.96
N ARG A 83 -31.81 -9.20 2.14
CA ARG A 83 -32.09 -10.47 1.44
C ARG A 83 -30.91 -10.94 0.61
N TRP A 84 -30.30 -10.05 -0.16
CA TRP A 84 -29.10 -10.36 -0.94
C TRP A 84 -27.87 -10.62 -0.09
N ALA A 85 -27.60 -9.80 0.93
CA ALA A 85 -26.45 -10.01 1.79
C ALA A 85 -26.52 -11.39 2.46
N ALA A 86 -27.71 -11.80 2.89
CA ALA A 86 -27.97 -13.12 3.43
C ALA A 86 -27.77 -14.23 2.38
N GLY A 87 -28.32 -14.06 1.17
CA GLY A 87 -28.15 -15.03 0.08
C GLY A 87 -26.70 -15.18 -0.40
N ASN A 88 -26.00 -14.06 -0.57
CA ASN A 88 -24.60 -14.02 -0.96
C ASN A 88 -23.72 -14.72 0.11
N ALA A 89 -23.96 -14.42 1.40
CA ALA A 89 -23.29 -15.11 2.49
C ALA A 89 -23.54 -16.62 2.47
N LEU A 90 -24.78 -17.07 2.22
CA LEU A 90 -25.13 -18.49 2.14
C LEU A 90 -24.40 -19.21 1.01
N ILE A 91 -24.29 -18.60 -0.17
CA ILE A 91 -23.55 -19.17 -1.31
C ILE A 91 -22.06 -19.35 -0.96
N THR A 92 -21.46 -18.37 -0.27
CA THR A 92 -20.05 -18.44 0.16
C THR A 92 -19.83 -19.51 1.24
N ILE A 93 -20.74 -19.64 2.22
CA ILE A 93 -20.60 -20.59 3.33
C ILE A 93 -20.79 -22.04 2.85
N ASP A 94 -21.82 -22.26 2.05
CA ASP A 94 -22.23 -23.58 1.54
C ASP A 94 -22.82 -23.41 0.13
N SER A 95 -21.94 -23.54 -0.86
CA SER A 95 -22.24 -23.44 -2.28
C SER A 95 -23.12 -24.56 -2.84
N GLY A 96 -23.49 -25.55 -2.00
CA GLY A 96 -24.47 -26.58 -2.30
C GLY A 96 -25.91 -26.04 -2.38
N GLY A 97 -26.86 -26.72 -1.75
CA GLY A 97 -28.31 -26.51 -1.93
C GLY A 97 -28.87 -25.10 -1.67
N ASN A 98 -28.06 -24.15 -1.17
CA ASN A 98 -28.48 -22.76 -1.00
C ASN A 98 -28.46 -21.96 -2.32
N ARG A 99 -27.69 -22.38 -3.34
CA ARG A 99 -27.62 -21.68 -4.62
C ARG A 99 -28.99 -21.64 -5.31
N GLU A 100 -29.64 -22.79 -5.46
CA GLU A 100 -30.97 -22.89 -6.07
C GLU A 100 -32.02 -22.08 -5.29
N LEU A 101 -31.90 -22.08 -3.96
CA LEU A 101 -32.78 -21.33 -3.06
C LEU A 101 -32.64 -19.81 -3.30
N VAL A 102 -31.40 -19.29 -3.35
CA VAL A 102 -31.16 -17.87 -3.65
C VAL A 102 -31.61 -17.52 -5.07
N LEU A 103 -31.35 -18.38 -6.05
CA LEU A 103 -31.80 -18.18 -7.42
C LEU A 103 -33.33 -18.11 -7.51
N SER A 104 -34.05 -19.02 -6.86
CA SER A 104 -35.51 -19.04 -6.84
C SER A 104 -36.09 -17.77 -6.22
N ASN A 105 -35.45 -17.24 -5.19
CA ASN A 105 -35.86 -15.98 -4.57
C ASN A 105 -35.62 -14.79 -5.50
N LEU A 106 -34.45 -14.69 -6.15
CA LEU A 106 -34.17 -13.61 -7.10
C LEU A 106 -35.11 -13.64 -8.32
N LEU A 107 -35.43 -14.83 -8.84
CA LEU A 107 -36.41 -15.00 -9.92
C LEU A 107 -37.84 -14.65 -9.49
N LYS A 108 -38.15 -14.70 -8.19
CA LYS A 108 -39.41 -14.20 -7.65
C LYS A 108 -39.38 -12.68 -7.47
N GLU A 109 -38.28 -12.13 -6.98
CA GLU A 109 -38.10 -10.70 -6.74
C GLU A 109 -38.09 -9.86 -8.03
N ILE A 110 -37.60 -10.42 -9.14
CA ILE A 110 -37.65 -9.70 -10.43
C ILE A 110 -39.11 -9.50 -10.91
N GLU A 111 -40.07 -10.27 -10.40
CA GLU A 111 -41.50 -10.10 -10.70
C GLU A 111 -42.24 -9.27 -9.63
N ASP A 112 -41.51 -8.63 -8.69
CA ASP A 112 -42.12 -7.88 -7.60
C ASP A 112 -42.84 -6.60 -8.10
N PRO A 113 -43.99 -6.20 -7.52
CA PRO A 113 -44.66 -4.96 -7.89
C PRO A 113 -43.79 -3.70 -7.73
N LYS A 114 -42.84 -3.70 -6.78
CA LYS A 114 -41.94 -2.55 -6.52
C LYS A 114 -40.79 -2.52 -7.52
N ALA A 115 -40.67 -1.41 -8.24
CA ALA A 115 -39.60 -1.15 -9.20
C ALA A 115 -38.20 -1.36 -8.61
N GLU A 116 -37.97 -0.87 -7.40
CA GLU A 116 -36.67 -0.99 -6.71
C GLU A 116 -36.28 -2.46 -6.45
N THR A 117 -37.26 -3.30 -6.11
CA THR A 117 -37.01 -4.74 -5.90
C THR A 117 -36.72 -5.44 -7.21
N ARG A 118 -37.44 -5.10 -8.29
CA ARG A 118 -37.14 -5.62 -9.64
C ARG A 118 -35.77 -5.19 -10.16
N GLU A 119 -35.44 -3.91 -10.02
CA GLU A 119 -34.15 -3.33 -10.41
C GLU A 119 -33.01 -4.07 -9.71
N PHE A 120 -33.13 -4.22 -8.40
CA PHE A 120 -32.13 -4.91 -7.60
C PHE A 120 -32.00 -6.38 -8.02
N ALA A 121 -33.11 -7.10 -8.16
CA ALA A 121 -33.12 -8.51 -8.56
C ALA A 121 -32.50 -8.72 -9.95
N ALA A 122 -32.82 -7.85 -10.92
CA ALA A 122 -32.26 -7.91 -12.27
C ALA A 122 -30.73 -7.74 -12.27
N LEU A 123 -30.21 -6.78 -11.50
CA LEU A 123 -28.76 -6.58 -11.36
C LEU A 123 -28.09 -7.79 -10.70
N ARG A 124 -28.69 -8.34 -9.64
CA ARG A 124 -28.13 -9.48 -8.91
C ARG A 124 -28.17 -10.78 -9.68
N LEU A 125 -29.19 -11.01 -10.50
CA LEU A 125 -29.28 -12.19 -11.36
C LEU A 125 -28.12 -12.28 -12.37
N GLY A 126 -27.65 -11.14 -12.90
CA GLY A 126 -26.47 -11.09 -13.77
C GLY A 126 -25.20 -11.54 -13.05
N SER A 127 -24.86 -10.85 -11.97
CA SER A 127 -23.68 -11.17 -11.15
C SER A 127 -23.70 -12.59 -10.57
N PHE A 128 -24.87 -13.07 -10.15
CA PHE A 128 -25.07 -14.43 -9.60
C PHE A 128 -24.72 -15.54 -10.60
N GLU A 129 -24.97 -15.31 -11.89
CA GLU A 129 -24.60 -16.24 -12.96
C GLU A 129 -23.12 -16.10 -13.34
N SER A 130 -22.62 -14.86 -13.47
CA SER A 130 -21.22 -14.57 -13.80
C SER A 130 -20.23 -15.17 -12.78
N GLU A 131 -20.53 -15.07 -11.47
CA GLU A 131 -19.70 -15.62 -10.39
C GLU A 131 -19.62 -17.16 -10.40
N SER A 132 -20.64 -17.83 -10.94
CA SER A 132 -20.70 -19.30 -10.97
C SER A 132 -19.91 -19.92 -12.12
N ASN A 133 -19.60 -19.13 -13.14
CA ASN A 133 -18.86 -19.57 -14.30
C ASN A 133 -17.77 -18.57 -14.70
N PRO A 134 -16.73 -18.36 -13.86
CA PRO A 134 -15.66 -17.38 -14.11
C PRO A 134 -14.77 -17.74 -15.32
N ARG A 135 -15.03 -18.86 -16.02
CA ARG A 135 -14.25 -19.35 -17.16
C ARG A 135 -15.10 -19.64 -18.39
N ARG A 136 -15.73 -18.65 -19.04
CA ARG A 136 -16.09 -18.77 -20.47
C ARG A 136 -16.61 -17.46 -21.10
N ALA A 137 -15.70 -16.54 -21.41
CA ALA A 137 -15.89 -15.58 -22.50
C ALA A 137 -15.54 -16.17 -23.89
N THR A 138 -15.18 -17.46 -23.97
CA THR A 138 -14.84 -18.14 -25.23
C THR A 138 -15.26 -19.61 -25.21
N LYS A 139 -16.07 -20.00 -26.21
CA LYS A 139 -16.57 -21.37 -26.56
C LYS A 139 -17.83 -21.88 -25.84
N SER A 140 -18.97 -21.45 -26.38
CA SER A 140 -19.99 -22.28 -27.07
C SER A 140 -20.34 -23.70 -26.58
N GLU A 141 -20.37 -23.97 -25.29
CA GLU A 141 -21.05 -25.17 -24.78
C GLU A 141 -21.83 -24.80 -23.51
N PHE A 142 -23.10 -24.42 -23.69
CA PHE A 142 -24.05 -24.12 -22.62
C PHE A 142 -25.34 -24.89 -22.89
N ASN A 143 -25.38 -26.15 -22.45
CA ASN A 143 -26.54 -27.04 -22.54
C ASN A 143 -27.15 -27.34 -21.16
N ASN A 144 -27.13 -26.40 -20.20
CA ASN A 144 -27.80 -26.58 -18.92
C ASN A 144 -28.89 -25.50 -18.70
N GLU A 145 -30.09 -25.96 -18.35
CA GLU A 145 -31.34 -25.19 -18.31
C GLU A 145 -31.47 -24.02 -17.29
N PRO A 146 -30.74 -23.95 -16.15
CA PRO A 146 -30.90 -22.82 -15.20
C PRO A 146 -30.59 -21.45 -15.82
N ASN A 147 -29.63 -21.42 -16.75
CA ASN A 147 -29.23 -20.21 -17.47
C ASN A 147 -30.38 -19.66 -18.32
N ASN A 148 -31.28 -20.53 -18.79
CA ASN A 148 -32.40 -20.13 -19.61
C ASN A 148 -33.45 -19.35 -18.80
N ALA A 149 -33.68 -19.71 -17.53
CA ALA A 149 -34.63 -19.00 -16.68
C ALA A 149 -34.16 -17.57 -16.37
N ILE A 150 -32.88 -17.40 -16.02
CA ILE A 150 -32.28 -16.08 -15.78
C ILE A 150 -32.33 -15.22 -17.04
N ILE A 151 -31.86 -15.75 -18.17
CA ILE A 151 -31.86 -15.04 -19.45
C ILE A 151 -33.28 -14.66 -19.86
N THR A 152 -34.25 -15.57 -19.73
CA THR A 152 -35.66 -15.31 -20.07
C THR A 152 -36.23 -14.21 -19.18
N ALA A 153 -35.98 -14.26 -17.88
CA ALA A 153 -36.43 -13.23 -16.94
C ALA A 153 -35.83 -11.86 -17.25
N LEU A 154 -34.51 -11.78 -17.51
CA LEU A 154 -33.85 -10.52 -17.86
C LEU A 154 -34.29 -9.99 -19.24
N LEU A 155 -34.47 -10.86 -20.24
CA LEU A 155 -34.98 -10.47 -21.56
C LEU A 155 -36.42 -9.94 -21.48
N LYS A 156 -37.24 -10.47 -20.58
CA LYS A 156 -38.58 -9.92 -20.32
C LYS A 156 -38.49 -8.49 -19.76
N HIS A 157 -37.62 -8.28 -18.76
CA HIS A 157 -37.51 -7.01 -18.03
C HIS A 157 -36.66 -5.93 -18.73
N ILE A 158 -36.05 -6.23 -19.88
CA ILE A 158 -35.41 -5.18 -20.69
C ILE A 158 -36.42 -4.18 -21.26
N ASN A 159 -37.70 -4.56 -21.32
CA ASN A 159 -38.82 -3.72 -21.73
C ASN A 159 -39.74 -3.37 -20.54
N ASP A 160 -39.23 -3.41 -19.30
CA ASP A 160 -39.98 -2.99 -18.11
C ASP A 160 -40.43 -1.53 -18.22
N GLU A 161 -41.57 -1.20 -17.59
CA GLU A 161 -42.13 0.15 -17.55
C GLU A 161 -41.12 1.14 -16.94
N GLU A 162 -40.37 0.68 -15.93
CA GLU A 162 -39.44 1.48 -15.15
C GLU A 162 -38.03 1.49 -15.75
N VAL A 163 -37.51 2.70 -15.99
CA VAL A 163 -36.18 2.91 -16.61
C VAL A 163 -35.06 2.20 -15.82
N PRO A 164 -34.99 2.29 -14.47
CA PRO A 164 -33.93 1.61 -13.72
C PRO A 164 -33.96 0.09 -13.89
N VAL A 165 -35.15 -0.51 -13.99
CA VAL A 165 -35.31 -1.96 -14.16
C VAL A 165 -34.81 -2.41 -15.53
N ARG A 166 -35.15 -1.66 -16.60
CA ARG A 166 -34.62 -1.92 -17.95
C ARG A 166 -33.09 -1.90 -17.98
N TYR A 167 -32.50 -0.92 -17.30
CA TYR A 167 -31.05 -0.75 -17.24
C TYR A 167 -30.38 -1.89 -16.46
N ALA A 168 -30.92 -2.24 -15.29
CA ALA A 168 -30.44 -3.36 -14.51
C ALA A 168 -30.53 -4.69 -15.29
N ALA A 169 -31.62 -4.90 -16.04
CA ALA A 169 -31.78 -6.06 -16.91
C ALA A 169 -30.74 -6.11 -18.05
N ALA A 170 -30.48 -4.97 -18.71
CA ALA A 170 -29.47 -4.86 -19.75
C ALA A 170 -28.04 -5.07 -19.21
N VAL A 171 -27.72 -4.53 -18.03
CA VAL A 171 -26.45 -4.76 -17.34
C VAL A 171 -26.30 -6.24 -16.98
N GLY A 172 -27.33 -6.85 -16.39
CA GLY A 172 -27.30 -8.27 -16.03
C GLY A 172 -27.09 -9.19 -17.24
N LEU A 173 -27.72 -8.90 -18.39
CA LEU A 173 -27.47 -9.64 -19.64
C LEU A 173 -26.04 -9.44 -20.15
N GLY A 174 -25.48 -8.24 -19.99
CA GLY A 174 -24.09 -7.94 -20.33
C GLY A 174 -23.09 -8.71 -19.48
N GLU A 175 -23.32 -8.81 -18.17
CA GLU A 175 -22.47 -9.57 -17.25
C GLU A 175 -22.49 -11.09 -17.52
N ILE A 176 -23.61 -11.61 -18.03
CA ILE A 176 -23.75 -13.01 -18.43
C ILE A 176 -22.99 -13.28 -19.73
N ASP A 177 -23.37 -12.59 -20.82
CA ASP A 177 -22.77 -12.79 -22.14
C ASP A 177 -23.06 -11.59 -23.06
N ALA A 178 -22.28 -10.53 -22.91
CA ALA A 178 -22.44 -9.34 -23.74
C ALA A 178 -22.17 -9.60 -25.23
N LEU A 179 -21.44 -10.66 -25.61
CA LEU A 179 -21.24 -11.02 -27.02
C LEU A 179 -22.56 -11.50 -27.63
N ARG A 180 -23.26 -12.38 -26.93
CA ARG A 180 -24.55 -12.93 -27.36
C ARG A 180 -25.64 -11.87 -27.40
N PHE A 181 -25.68 -11.00 -26.39
CA PHE A 181 -26.76 -10.02 -26.23
C PHE A 181 -26.41 -8.62 -26.74
N GLN A 182 -25.25 -8.43 -27.38
CA GLN A 182 -24.73 -7.14 -27.85
C GLN A 182 -25.81 -6.28 -28.53
N LYS A 183 -26.52 -6.83 -29.53
CA LYS A 183 -27.53 -6.09 -30.30
C LYS A 183 -28.70 -5.59 -29.46
N ILE A 184 -29.00 -6.30 -28.38
CA ILE A 184 -30.12 -6.02 -27.49
C ILE A 184 -29.69 -4.99 -26.43
N ILE A 185 -28.52 -5.14 -25.84
CA ILE A 185 -28.06 -4.27 -24.74
C ILE A 185 -27.41 -2.98 -25.24
N MET A 186 -26.84 -2.94 -26.45
CA MET A 186 -26.09 -1.78 -26.95
C MET A 186 -26.90 -0.47 -26.93
N PRO A 187 -28.16 -0.42 -27.43
CA PRO A 187 -28.95 0.80 -27.38
C PRO A 187 -29.19 1.29 -25.94
N VAL A 188 -29.46 0.34 -25.03
CA VAL A 188 -29.72 0.62 -23.61
C VAL A 188 -28.46 1.11 -22.91
N LEU A 189 -27.30 0.49 -23.16
CA LEU A 189 -26.02 0.94 -22.61
C LEU A 189 -25.65 2.35 -23.10
N ILE A 190 -25.86 2.65 -24.39
CA ILE A 190 -25.64 3.99 -24.93
C ILE A 190 -26.57 5.02 -24.27
N GLU A 191 -27.83 4.64 -24.01
CA GLU A 191 -28.79 5.47 -23.26
C GLU A 191 -28.31 5.72 -21.83
N ILE A 192 -27.88 4.68 -21.11
CA ILE A 192 -27.31 4.78 -19.75
C ILE A 192 -26.12 5.76 -19.73
N LEU A 193 -25.19 5.63 -20.68
CA LEU A 193 -23.98 6.45 -20.76
C LEU A 193 -24.26 7.91 -21.10
N ASN A 194 -25.26 8.18 -21.97
CA ASN A 194 -25.62 9.54 -22.37
C ASN A 194 -26.60 10.24 -21.41
N SER A 195 -27.23 9.47 -20.52
CA SER A 195 -28.24 9.99 -19.62
C SER A 195 -27.68 11.07 -18.70
N ARG A 196 -28.35 12.23 -18.64
CA ARG A 196 -28.00 13.33 -17.71
C ARG A 196 -28.71 13.25 -16.37
N ALA A 197 -29.80 12.47 -16.28
CA ALA A 197 -30.58 12.38 -15.05
C ALA A 197 -29.80 11.68 -13.93
N GLU A 198 -30.28 11.85 -12.71
CA GLU A 198 -29.78 11.30 -11.45
C GLU A 198 -29.91 9.76 -11.38
N PHE A 199 -29.44 9.05 -12.39
CA PHE A 199 -29.29 7.60 -12.32
C PHE A 199 -28.21 7.24 -11.30
N LYS A 200 -28.49 6.20 -10.51
CA LYS A 200 -27.54 5.64 -9.54
C LYS A 200 -26.18 5.48 -10.23
N ARG A 201 -25.15 6.04 -9.61
CA ARG A 201 -23.74 5.99 -10.03
C ARG A 201 -23.33 4.59 -10.50
N ASP A 202 -23.91 3.57 -9.88
CA ASP A 202 -23.64 2.16 -10.10
C ASP A 202 -23.97 1.69 -11.52
N HIS A 203 -25.11 2.08 -12.11
CA HIS A 203 -25.48 1.66 -13.48
C HIS A 203 -24.52 2.22 -14.54
N ARG A 204 -24.05 3.46 -14.35
CA ARG A 204 -23.09 4.08 -15.26
C ARG A 204 -21.73 3.39 -15.16
N ILE A 205 -21.28 3.07 -13.95
CA ILE A 205 -20.04 2.32 -13.75
C ILE A 205 -20.16 0.94 -14.40
N ALA A 206 -21.24 0.20 -14.13
CA ALA A 206 -21.46 -1.12 -14.72
C ALA A 206 -21.51 -1.09 -16.26
N ALA A 207 -22.14 -0.06 -16.86
CA ALA A 207 -22.14 0.11 -18.31
C ALA A 207 -20.73 0.38 -18.89
N ILE A 208 -19.92 1.18 -18.19
CA ILE A 208 -18.52 1.41 -18.57
C ILE A 208 -17.70 0.12 -18.43
N ASP A 209 -17.91 -0.65 -17.35
CA ASP A 209 -17.21 -1.90 -17.08
C ASP A 209 -17.53 -2.97 -18.14
N ILE A 210 -18.80 -3.08 -18.57
CA ILE A 210 -19.18 -3.94 -19.70
C ILE A 210 -18.46 -3.49 -20.99
N CYS A 211 -18.39 -2.17 -21.26
CA CYS A 211 -17.64 -1.67 -22.42
C CYS A 211 -16.16 -2.01 -22.34
N TRP A 212 -15.57 -1.91 -21.16
CA TRP A 212 -14.18 -2.25 -20.91
C TRP A 212 -13.92 -3.75 -21.05
N GLN A 213 -14.77 -4.60 -20.49
CA GLN A 213 -14.58 -6.06 -20.49
C GLN A 213 -14.70 -6.67 -21.88
N PHE A 214 -15.63 -6.18 -22.70
CA PHE A 214 -15.91 -6.74 -24.04
C PHE A 214 -15.23 -6.00 -25.19
N GLY A 215 -14.53 -4.91 -24.90
CA GLY A 215 -13.56 -4.26 -25.79
C GLY A 215 -14.12 -3.98 -27.19
N PRO A 216 -13.51 -4.46 -28.29
CA PRO A 216 -13.89 -4.09 -29.67
C PRO A 216 -15.34 -4.34 -30.05
N VAL A 217 -16.02 -5.26 -29.34
CA VAL A 217 -17.45 -5.54 -29.53
C VAL A 217 -18.29 -4.31 -29.19
N MET A 218 -17.83 -3.48 -28.25
CA MET A 218 -18.56 -2.29 -27.78
C MET A 218 -18.21 -1.00 -28.54
N LYS A 219 -17.76 -1.12 -29.80
CA LYS A 219 -17.39 0.04 -30.64
C LYS A 219 -18.47 1.10 -30.81
N GLU A 220 -19.74 0.71 -30.75
CA GLU A 220 -20.87 1.64 -30.91
C GLU A 220 -21.02 2.58 -29.69
N ALA A 221 -20.46 2.22 -28.54
CA ALA A 221 -20.46 3.05 -27.33
C ALA A 221 -19.39 4.17 -27.34
N VAL A 222 -18.47 4.19 -28.32
CA VAL A 222 -17.34 5.14 -28.36
C VAL A 222 -17.79 6.61 -28.27
N PRO A 223 -18.82 7.08 -29.01
CA PRO A 223 -19.27 8.47 -28.89
C PRO A 223 -19.82 8.79 -27.49
N ALA A 224 -20.57 7.86 -26.89
CA ALA A 224 -21.16 8.04 -25.57
C ALA A 224 -20.06 8.09 -24.48
N LEU A 225 -19.10 7.17 -24.53
CA LEU A 225 -17.93 7.18 -23.63
C LEU A 225 -17.07 8.43 -23.81
N THR A 226 -16.88 8.90 -25.05
CA THR A 226 -16.11 10.11 -25.33
C THR A 226 -16.75 11.37 -24.76
N ASN A 227 -18.09 11.45 -24.81
CA ASN A 227 -18.82 12.55 -24.19
C ASN A 227 -18.77 12.45 -22.67
N LEU A 228 -19.03 11.26 -22.11
CA LEU A 228 -19.01 11.04 -20.66
C LEU A 228 -17.64 11.36 -20.05
N MET A 229 -16.55 10.99 -20.74
CA MET A 229 -15.16 11.25 -20.33
C MET A 229 -14.85 12.73 -20.08
N LYS A 230 -15.53 13.65 -20.78
CA LYS A 230 -15.34 15.10 -20.62
C LYS A 230 -15.94 15.64 -19.33
N ASP A 231 -16.94 14.96 -18.77
CA ASP A 231 -17.68 15.43 -17.61
C ASP A 231 -17.24 14.70 -16.33
N LYS A 232 -17.39 13.37 -16.27
CA LYS A 232 -17.15 12.53 -15.07
C LYS A 232 -16.59 11.16 -15.48
N TYR A 233 -16.00 10.40 -14.55
CA TYR A 233 -15.47 9.04 -14.78
C TYR A 233 -14.34 8.95 -15.82
N THR A 234 -13.57 10.02 -15.99
CA THR A 234 -12.53 10.18 -17.02
C THR A 234 -11.61 8.97 -17.15
N GLN A 235 -11.15 8.39 -16.04
CA GLN A 235 -10.24 7.25 -16.07
C GLN A 235 -10.93 5.96 -16.50
N LEU A 236 -12.12 5.64 -15.96
CA LEU A 236 -12.89 4.46 -16.35
C LEU A 236 -13.27 4.52 -17.84
N CYS A 237 -13.71 5.68 -18.34
CA CYS A 237 -14.01 5.87 -19.76
C CYS A 237 -12.75 5.74 -20.64
N LYS A 238 -11.61 6.28 -20.19
CA LYS A 238 -10.34 6.13 -20.90
C LYS A 238 -9.94 4.66 -21.02
N ASP A 239 -10.05 3.90 -19.93
CA ASP A 239 -9.70 2.49 -19.91
C ASP A 239 -10.65 1.68 -20.81
N ALA A 240 -11.96 1.96 -20.75
CA ALA A 240 -12.93 1.35 -21.66
C ALA A 240 -12.64 1.66 -23.14
N LEU A 241 -12.37 2.93 -23.48
CA LEU A 241 -12.00 3.34 -24.83
C LEU A 241 -10.71 2.67 -25.32
N LYS A 242 -9.72 2.50 -24.44
CA LYS A 242 -8.49 1.75 -24.75
C LYS A 242 -8.77 0.28 -25.04
N SER A 243 -9.63 -0.36 -24.24
CA SER A 243 -10.02 -1.75 -24.45
C SER A 243 -10.76 -1.95 -25.78
N ILE A 244 -11.62 -0.99 -26.15
CA ILE A 244 -12.30 -0.98 -27.45
C ILE A 244 -11.30 -0.91 -28.61
N GLY A 245 -10.26 -0.09 -28.48
CA GLY A 245 -9.11 -0.09 -29.40
C GLY A 245 -9.42 0.33 -30.85
N THR A 246 -10.60 0.88 -31.13
CA THR A 246 -10.94 1.40 -32.46
C THR A 246 -10.16 2.68 -32.76
N PRO A 247 -9.89 3.00 -34.04
CA PRO A 247 -9.21 4.25 -34.40
C PRO A 247 -9.87 5.49 -33.76
N ASP A 248 -11.20 5.56 -33.77
CA ASP A 248 -11.97 6.66 -33.18
C ASP A 248 -11.81 6.75 -31.65
N ALA A 249 -11.79 5.61 -30.95
CA ALA A 249 -11.56 5.57 -29.51
C ALA A 249 -10.14 6.04 -29.15
N LEU A 250 -9.14 5.61 -29.92
CA LEU A 250 -7.76 6.05 -29.75
C LEU A 250 -7.59 7.55 -30.06
N VAL A 251 -8.32 8.07 -31.05
CA VAL A 251 -8.35 9.51 -31.34
C VAL A 251 -8.92 10.29 -30.15
N ALA A 252 -10.00 9.79 -29.54
CA ALA A 252 -10.66 10.43 -28.40
C ALA A 252 -9.76 10.54 -27.15
N ILE A 253 -8.93 9.52 -26.86
CA ILE A 253 -8.08 9.51 -25.66
C ILE A 253 -6.79 10.33 -25.81
N ARG A 254 -6.29 10.55 -27.03
CA ARG A 254 -4.99 11.21 -27.29
C ARG A 254 -4.82 12.58 -26.60
N PRO A 255 -5.79 13.51 -26.66
CA PRO A 255 -5.65 14.81 -25.99
C PRO A 255 -5.47 14.66 -24.48
N LEU A 256 -6.16 13.69 -23.88
CA LEU A 256 -6.08 13.41 -22.46
C LEU A 256 -4.72 12.82 -22.08
N GLU A 257 -4.20 11.87 -22.87
CA GLU A 257 -2.87 11.31 -22.64
C GLU A 257 -1.77 12.35 -22.77
N GLN A 258 -1.86 13.24 -23.77
CA GLN A 258 -0.92 14.34 -23.92
C GLN A 258 -0.99 15.34 -22.76
N ALA A 259 -2.20 15.67 -22.29
CA ALA A 259 -2.37 16.54 -21.14
C ALA A 259 -1.82 15.91 -19.86
N GLN A 260 -2.06 14.62 -19.63
CA GLN A 260 -1.53 13.87 -18.50
C GLN A 260 -0.01 13.73 -18.54
N GLU A 261 0.57 13.47 -19.72
CA GLU A 261 2.02 13.37 -19.88
C GLU A 261 2.70 14.74 -19.70
N ALA A 262 2.12 15.81 -20.25
CA ALA A 262 2.60 17.17 -20.02
C ALA A 262 2.54 17.56 -18.54
N LEU A 263 1.49 17.14 -17.83
CA LEU A 263 1.38 17.32 -16.39
C LEU A 263 2.44 16.52 -15.64
N ARG A 264 2.64 15.23 -15.97
CA ARG A 264 3.69 14.37 -15.40
C ARG A 264 5.08 14.95 -15.59
N LEU A 265 5.38 15.46 -16.78
CA LEU A 265 6.66 16.14 -17.08
C LEU A 265 6.83 17.40 -16.24
N LYS A 266 5.79 18.23 -16.08
CA LYS A 266 5.82 19.41 -15.22
C LYS A 266 6.06 19.04 -13.75
N ILE A 267 5.37 18.00 -13.25
CA ILE A 267 5.54 17.49 -11.88
C ILE A 267 6.97 16.97 -11.67
N THR A 268 7.48 16.20 -12.64
CA THR A 268 8.85 15.66 -12.60
C THR A 268 9.89 16.78 -12.61
N ALA A 269 9.73 17.76 -13.50
CA ALA A 269 10.62 18.91 -13.60
C ALA A 269 10.62 19.74 -12.30
N PHE A 270 9.44 19.98 -11.73
CA PHE A 270 9.30 20.69 -10.45
C PHE A 270 9.95 19.94 -9.29
N SER A 271 9.76 18.61 -9.23
CA SER A 271 10.40 17.74 -8.24
C SER A 271 11.93 17.76 -8.35
N CYS A 272 12.46 17.67 -9.58
CA CYS A 272 13.90 17.79 -9.86
C CYS A 272 14.45 19.17 -9.47
N ALA A 273 13.71 20.25 -9.73
CA ALA A 273 14.11 21.61 -9.36
C ALA A 273 14.20 21.79 -7.84
N ILE A 274 13.24 21.25 -7.10
CA ILE A 274 13.26 21.23 -5.63
C ILE A 274 14.49 20.48 -5.12
N ILE A 275 14.76 19.28 -5.64
CA ILE A 275 15.94 18.48 -5.27
C ILE A 275 17.23 19.24 -5.58
N ALA A 276 17.34 19.86 -6.76
CA ALA A 276 18.51 20.64 -7.15
C ALA A 276 18.72 21.86 -6.23
N CYS A 277 17.66 22.58 -5.88
CA CYS A 277 17.72 23.67 -4.89
C CYS A 277 18.24 23.15 -3.54
N PHE A 278 17.75 22.01 -3.06
CA PHE A 278 18.25 21.41 -1.81
C PHE A 278 19.73 21.03 -1.89
N VAL A 279 20.20 20.45 -3.00
CA VAL A 279 21.61 20.09 -3.21
C VAL A 279 22.51 21.34 -3.26
N LEU A 280 22.09 22.39 -3.96
CA LEU A 280 22.85 23.65 -4.05
C LEU A 280 22.94 24.35 -2.70
N LEU A 281 21.81 24.40 -1.99
CA LEU A 281 21.73 24.91 -0.64
C LEU A 281 22.61 24.08 0.34
N PHE A 282 22.70 22.76 0.15
CA PHE A 282 23.61 21.88 0.88
C PHE A 282 25.09 22.22 0.61
N ILE A 283 25.50 22.35 -0.65
CA ILE A 283 26.88 22.72 -1.03
C ILE A 283 27.23 24.11 -0.47
N TRP A 284 26.30 25.06 -0.55
CA TRP A 284 26.45 26.40 -0.02
C TRP A 284 26.62 26.39 1.52
N SER A 285 25.86 25.56 2.24
CA SER A 285 26.00 25.40 3.69
C SER A 285 27.40 24.91 4.11
N ILE A 286 27.98 23.95 3.36
CA ILE A 286 29.33 23.44 3.60
C ILE A 286 30.37 24.54 3.37
N LYS A 287 30.22 25.32 2.29
CA LYS A 287 31.13 26.46 2.00
C LYS A 287 31.04 27.56 3.06
N LEU A 288 29.85 27.86 3.57
CA LEU A 288 29.66 28.85 4.63
C LEU A 288 30.23 28.39 5.98
N ARG A 289 30.17 27.08 6.28
CA ARG A 289 30.83 26.49 7.46
C ARG A 289 32.34 26.73 7.44
N LYS A 290 33.00 26.63 6.28
CA LYS A 290 34.43 26.98 6.12
C LYS A 290 34.74 28.46 6.37
N LYS A 291 33.74 29.35 6.34
CA LYS A 291 33.89 30.81 6.52
C LYS A 291 33.35 31.34 7.86
N GLY A 292 32.96 30.48 8.80
CA GLY A 292 32.59 30.86 10.18
C GLY A 292 31.31 31.69 10.35
N ARG A 293 30.47 31.87 9.31
CA ARG A 293 29.27 32.74 9.39
C ARG A 293 28.03 31.99 9.92
N LYS A 294 27.34 32.59 10.91
CA LYS A 294 26.07 32.11 11.48
C LYS A 294 24.86 32.73 10.76
N ILE A 295 24.51 32.26 9.54
CA ILE A 295 23.34 32.79 8.78
C ILE A 295 22.22 31.73 8.62
N PHE A 296 22.29 30.62 9.36
CA PHE A 296 21.45 29.43 9.10
C PHE A 296 19.97 29.52 9.49
N HIS A 297 19.52 30.60 10.14
CA HIS A 297 18.15 30.76 10.66
C HIS A 297 17.09 30.90 9.55
N TRP A 298 17.51 31.34 8.35
CA TRP A 298 16.63 31.53 7.19
C TRP A 298 16.42 30.27 6.34
N PHE A 299 17.18 29.20 6.61
CA PHE A 299 17.16 27.99 5.79
C PHE A 299 15.92 27.11 6.06
N ILE A 300 15.50 27.05 7.33
CA ILE A 300 14.34 26.27 7.78
C ILE A 300 13.02 26.84 7.22
N PRO A 301 12.75 28.16 7.30
CA PRO A 301 11.56 28.75 6.70
C PRO A 301 11.50 28.55 5.19
N VAL A 302 12.63 28.65 4.47
CA VAL A 302 12.66 28.50 3.01
C VAL A 302 12.42 27.06 2.58
N ALA A 303 13.02 26.07 3.26
CA ALA A 303 12.77 24.66 2.99
C ALA A 303 11.31 24.27 3.29
N VAL A 304 10.78 24.71 4.43
CA VAL A 304 9.38 24.46 4.81
C VAL A 304 8.41 25.17 3.87
N ALA A 305 8.71 26.40 3.45
CA ALA A 305 7.90 27.14 2.47
C ALA A 305 7.92 26.47 1.08
N LEU A 306 9.06 25.93 0.63
CA LEU A 306 9.13 25.20 -0.64
C LEU A 306 8.33 23.90 -0.59
N VAL A 307 8.36 23.18 0.53
CA VAL A 307 7.54 21.97 0.73
C VAL A 307 6.05 22.33 0.85
N ALA A 308 5.70 23.43 1.51
CA ALA A 308 4.32 23.91 1.63
C ALA A 308 3.75 24.43 0.31
N VAL A 309 4.55 25.16 -0.49
CA VAL A 309 4.16 25.61 -1.84
C VAL A 309 4.01 24.43 -2.77
N ALA A 310 4.91 23.43 -2.68
CA ALA A 310 4.73 22.15 -3.37
C ALA A 310 3.39 21.53 -2.97
N ALA A 311 3.14 21.30 -1.68
CA ALA A 311 1.90 20.71 -1.18
C ALA A 311 0.63 21.48 -1.61
N TYR A 312 0.66 22.82 -1.65
CA TYR A 312 -0.44 23.68 -2.06
C TYR A 312 -0.76 23.55 -3.57
N PHE A 313 0.25 23.55 -4.44
CA PHE A 313 0.03 23.32 -5.87
C PHE A 313 -0.54 21.92 -6.16
N PHE A 314 -0.26 20.94 -5.31
CA PHE A 314 -0.69 19.55 -5.48
C PHE A 314 -2.08 19.22 -4.91
N GLN A 315 -2.73 20.16 -4.21
CA GLN A 315 -4.14 20.06 -3.83
C GLN A 315 -5.12 20.41 -4.97
N THR A 316 -4.60 20.88 -6.12
CA THR A 316 -5.43 21.20 -7.27
C THR A 316 -6.00 19.93 -7.92
N GLU A 317 -7.28 19.95 -8.27
CA GLU A 317 -8.12 18.80 -8.67
C GLU A 317 -7.67 18.06 -9.96
N ALA A 318 -6.53 18.43 -10.55
CA ALA A 318 -6.07 17.94 -11.85
C ALA A 318 -5.25 16.63 -11.79
N VAL A 319 -4.94 16.10 -10.59
CA VAL A 319 -4.15 14.88 -10.40
C VAL A 319 -5.06 13.74 -9.91
N ASP A 320 -4.99 12.58 -10.57
CA ASP A 320 -5.74 11.37 -10.22
C ASP A 320 -5.41 10.87 -8.80
N SER A 321 -6.20 9.92 -8.28
CA SER A 321 -5.96 9.32 -6.95
C SER A 321 -4.60 8.64 -6.86
N ASP A 322 -4.18 8.00 -7.96
CA ASP A 322 -2.94 7.26 -8.03
C ASP A 322 -1.75 8.23 -8.08
N GLY A 323 -1.77 9.24 -8.94
CA GLY A 323 -0.77 10.31 -8.98
C GLY A 323 -0.71 11.12 -7.69
N ARG A 324 -1.84 11.31 -6.98
CA ARG A 324 -1.84 11.88 -5.62
C ARG A 324 -1.10 10.97 -4.64
N ALA A 325 -1.32 9.66 -4.67
CA ALA A 325 -0.59 8.70 -3.83
C ALA A 325 0.91 8.65 -4.18
N GLU A 326 1.26 8.70 -5.47
CA GLU A 326 2.63 8.77 -5.98
C GLU A 326 3.35 10.04 -5.49
N CYS A 327 2.68 11.20 -5.54
CA CYS A 327 3.22 12.46 -5.07
C CYS A 327 3.35 12.51 -3.54
N VAL A 328 2.36 12.01 -2.80
CA VAL A 328 2.44 11.91 -1.33
C VAL A 328 3.59 11.01 -0.92
N PHE A 329 3.81 9.88 -1.62
CA PHE A 329 4.94 8.99 -1.36
C PHE A 329 6.30 9.67 -1.63
N LEU A 330 6.44 10.41 -2.73
CA LEU A 330 7.67 11.14 -3.05
C LEU A 330 7.96 12.28 -2.05
N LEU A 331 6.93 13.01 -1.60
CA LEU A 331 7.06 14.05 -0.58
C LEU A 331 7.38 13.46 0.80
N PHE A 332 6.71 12.37 1.18
CA PHE A 332 6.95 11.66 2.45
C PHE A 332 8.37 11.06 2.48
N SER A 333 8.81 10.46 1.39
CA SER A 333 10.15 9.87 1.27
C SER A 333 11.28 10.92 1.28
N ALA A 334 11.08 12.07 0.64
CA ALA A 334 12.01 13.22 0.76
C ALA A 334 12.10 13.75 2.20
N SER A 335 10.98 13.72 2.93
CA SER A 335 10.90 14.17 4.33
C SER A 335 11.61 13.22 5.30
N ILE A 336 11.57 11.90 5.05
CA ILE A 336 12.26 10.86 5.84
C ILE A 336 13.79 11.03 5.81
N GLY A 337 14.37 11.55 4.72
CA GLY A 337 15.81 11.82 4.65
C GLY A 337 16.22 13.13 5.31
N PHE A 338 15.40 14.18 5.15
CA PHE A 338 15.74 15.56 5.49
C PHE A 338 15.47 15.94 6.94
N ILE A 339 14.34 15.50 7.52
CA ILE A 339 13.96 15.83 8.90
C ILE A 339 14.97 15.22 9.90
N PRO A 340 15.35 13.92 9.78
CA PRO A 340 16.36 13.35 10.66
C PRO A 340 17.74 14.01 10.51
N TRP A 341 18.09 14.45 9.30
CA TRP A 341 19.33 15.19 9.06
C TRP A 341 19.35 16.55 9.76
N LEU A 342 18.26 17.31 9.71
CA LEU A 342 18.10 18.60 10.41
C LEU A 342 18.18 18.44 11.93
N ILE A 343 17.51 17.43 12.49
CA ILE A 343 17.53 17.12 13.91
C ILE A 343 18.96 16.73 14.33
N SER A 344 19.61 15.86 13.55
CA SER A 344 21.00 15.49 13.78
C SER A 344 21.93 16.69 13.81
N TRP A 345 21.76 17.62 12.87
CA TRP A 345 22.59 18.81 12.79
C TRP A 345 22.35 19.77 13.96
N PHE A 346 21.10 19.94 14.39
CA PHE A 346 20.75 20.74 15.56
C PHE A 346 21.38 20.18 16.83
N ILE A 347 21.29 18.85 17.02
CA ILE A 347 21.92 18.14 18.14
C ILE A 347 23.43 18.35 18.15
N LEU A 348 24.09 18.24 16.99
CA LEU A 348 25.54 18.44 16.89
C LEU A 348 25.97 19.92 17.04
N ARG A 349 25.09 20.89 16.77
CA ARG A 349 25.37 22.33 16.87
C ARG A 349 25.32 22.87 18.29
N GLN A 350 24.50 22.31 19.18
CA GLN A 350 24.45 22.73 20.59
C GLN A 350 25.80 22.54 21.32
N ARG A 351 26.72 21.79 20.72
CA ARG A 351 28.05 21.46 21.25
C ARG A 351 29.08 22.58 21.17
N GLY A 352 28.83 23.64 20.39
CA GLY A 352 29.75 24.78 20.29
C GLY A 352 29.87 25.67 21.54
N SER A 353 29.22 25.29 22.64
CA SER A 353 29.07 26.08 23.88
C SER A 353 29.67 25.42 25.12
N LEU A 354 30.26 24.22 25.00
CA LEU A 354 30.86 23.51 26.13
C LEU A 354 32.37 23.40 25.86
N GLU A 355 33.14 24.33 26.43
CA GLU A 355 34.57 24.14 26.62
C GLU A 355 34.76 22.85 27.44
N VAL A 356 35.31 21.83 26.80
CA VAL A 356 35.56 20.53 27.42
C VAL A 356 36.87 20.66 28.20
N GLU A 357 36.77 20.91 29.50
CA GLU A 357 37.90 20.72 30.41
C GLU A 357 38.28 19.23 30.41
N ILE A 358 39.47 18.94 29.88
CA ILE A 358 40.06 17.60 29.86
C ILE A 358 40.63 17.36 31.27
N PRO A 359 40.24 16.28 31.99
CA PRO A 359 40.89 15.93 33.23
C PRO A 359 42.36 15.59 32.93
N VAL A 360 43.27 16.21 33.69
CA VAL A 360 44.72 15.93 33.63
C VAL A 360 44.95 14.50 34.12
N GLY A 361 44.84 13.52 33.21
CA GLY A 361 44.93 12.11 33.54
C GLY A 361 44.44 11.17 32.44
N GLY A 362 45.03 11.24 31.24
CA GLY A 362 45.22 10.14 30.27
C GLY A 362 44.09 9.14 29.95
N GLY A 363 42.82 9.41 30.25
CA GLY A 363 41.69 8.51 30.00
C GLY A 363 40.73 9.06 28.95
N SER A 364 40.32 8.23 27.99
CA SER A 364 39.29 8.58 27.02
C SER A 364 37.91 8.62 27.70
N ARG A 365 37.15 9.68 27.45
CA ARG A 365 35.80 9.87 28.02
C ARG A 365 34.77 9.19 27.13
N ASP A 366 33.85 8.42 27.72
CA ASP A 366 32.73 7.81 27.00
C ASP A 366 31.84 8.87 26.35
N ALA A 367 31.37 8.59 25.14
CA ALA A 367 30.53 9.50 24.39
C ALA A 367 29.12 9.59 24.99
N ASP A 368 28.63 10.82 25.21
CA ASP A 368 27.29 11.09 25.70
C ASP A 368 26.22 10.68 24.66
N LEU A 369 24.97 10.53 25.13
CA LEU A 369 23.83 10.09 24.31
C LEU A 369 23.63 10.94 23.05
N TRP A 370 23.68 12.26 23.19
CA TRP A 370 23.29 13.19 22.13
C TRP A 370 24.21 13.12 20.90
N PRO A 371 25.55 13.11 21.04
CA PRO A 371 26.42 12.88 19.88
C PRO A 371 26.27 11.50 19.25
N ARG A 372 25.96 10.45 20.02
CA ARG A 372 25.64 9.11 19.48
C ARG A 372 24.34 9.15 18.65
N ALA A 373 23.31 9.84 19.14
CA ALA A 373 22.02 9.99 18.47
C ALA A 373 22.15 10.81 17.18
N GLY A 374 22.84 11.95 17.22
CA GLY A 374 23.14 12.74 16.02
C GLY A 374 23.93 11.92 15.00
N ALA A 375 25.02 11.27 15.41
CA ALA A 375 25.78 10.40 14.52
C ALA A 375 24.93 9.30 13.87
N PHE A 376 24.04 8.66 14.63
CA PHE A 376 23.11 7.66 14.11
C PHE A 376 22.20 8.24 13.02
N MET A 377 21.62 9.42 13.27
CA MET A 377 20.67 10.06 12.35
C MET A 377 21.35 10.50 11.05
N LEU A 378 22.59 11.01 11.12
CA LEU A 378 23.40 11.31 9.94
C LEU A 378 23.70 10.07 9.11
N ASP A 379 24.15 8.98 9.74
CA ASP A 379 24.38 7.70 9.05
C ASP A 379 23.07 7.21 8.39
N ALA A 380 21.94 7.30 9.10
CA ALA A 380 20.63 6.89 8.60
C ALA A 380 20.16 7.75 7.42
N SER A 381 20.38 9.07 7.42
CA SER A 381 20.06 9.93 6.28
C SER A 381 20.90 9.60 5.04
N CYS A 382 22.20 9.33 5.20
CA CYS A 382 23.06 8.89 4.09
C CYS A 382 22.55 7.59 3.46
N MET A 383 22.22 6.60 4.29
CA MET A 383 21.66 5.34 3.85
C MET A 383 20.26 5.48 3.25
N GLY A 384 19.42 6.33 3.85
CA GLY A 384 18.07 6.62 3.41
C GLY A 384 18.03 7.23 2.01
N MET A 385 18.96 8.13 1.68
CA MET A 385 19.08 8.68 0.32
C MET A 385 19.45 7.60 -0.72
N ALA A 386 20.34 6.68 -0.37
CA ALA A 386 20.68 5.56 -1.26
C ALA A 386 19.51 4.59 -1.44
N GLY A 387 18.78 4.29 -0.35
CA GLY A 387 17.56 3.49 -0.39
C GLY A 387 16.46 4.17 -1.20
N LEU A 388 16.31 5.48 -1.09
CA LEU A 388 15.37 6.27 -1.87
C LEU A 388 15.69 6.23 -3.37
N ALA A 389 16.96 6.37 -3.76
CA ALA A 389 17.35 6.25 -5.17
C ALA A 389 17.04 4.86 -5.76
N LEU A 390 17.20 3.80 -4.96
CA LEU A 390 16.79 2.44 -5.32
C LEU A 390 15.27 2.33 -5.44
N LEU A 391 14.52 2.83 -4.46
CA LEU A 391 13.06 2.88 -4.49
C LEU A 391 12.53 3.58 -5.73
N THR A 392 13.08 4.75 -6.07
CA THR A 392 12.71 5.49 -7.29
C THR A 392 12.96 4.64 -8.53
N ARG A 393 14.07 3.90 -8.63
CA ARG A 393 14.32 3.01 -9.77
C ARG A 393 13.31 1.87 -9.90
N PHE A 394 12.95 1.23 -8.80
CA PHE A 394 11.93 0.18 -8.80
C PHE A 394 10.56 0.75 -9.18
N PHE A 395 10.23 1.91 -8.62
CA PHE A 395 9.00 2.63 -8.94
C PHE A 395 8.92 3.00 -10.43
N MET A 396 9.99 3.54 -11.02
CA MET A 396 10.05 3.87 -12.45
C MET A 396 9.90 2.65 -13.37
N LYS A 397 10.14 1.43 -12.87
CA LYS A 397 10.05 0.19 -13.65
C LYS A 397 8.62 -0.36 -13.73
N GLY A 398 7.75 -0.10 -12.75
CA GLY A 398 6.43 -0.73 -12.70
C GLY A 398 5.39 -0.12 -11.75
N GLY A 399 5.61 1.11 -11.27
CA GLY A 399 4.69 1.81 -10.39
C GLY A 399 4.56 1.21 -8.98
N TRP A 400 3.50 1.58 -8.28
CA TRP A 400 3.29 1.23 -6.86
C TRP A 400 3.13 -0.28 -6.61
N ASN A 401 2.34 -0.97 -7.44
CA ASN A 401 2.10 -2.41 -7.28
C ASN A 401 3.40 -3.22 -7.42
N TYR A 402 4.26 -2.83 -8.36
CA TYR A 402 5.58 -3.43 -8.52
C TYR A 402 6.48 -3.19 -7.30
N VAL A 403 6.43 -1.99 -6.70
CA VAL A 403 7.16 -1.71 -5.46
C VAL A 403 6.63 -2.57 -4.30
N GLN A 404 5.31 -2.76 -4.20
CA GLN A 404 4.72 -3.62 -3.18
C GLN A 404 5.13 -5.08 -3.33
N GLU A 405 5.12 -5.63 -4.55
CA GLU A 405 5.60 -6.99 -4.81
C GLU A 405 7.08 -7.19 -4.43
N GLN A 406 7.90 -6.16 -4.63
CA GLN A 406 9.34 -6.21 -4.39
C GLN A 406 9.75 -5.74 -2.99
N ILE A 407 8.81 -5.36 -2.12
CA ILE A 407 9.09 -4.71 -0.83
C ILE A 407 9.97 -5.58 0.07
N PHE A 408 9.75 -6.89 0.07
CA PHE A 408 10.53 -7.84 0.86
C PHE A 408 12.00 -7.88 0.43
N ILE A 409 12.25 -7.96 -0.88
CA ILE A 409 13.61 -7.97 -1.45
C ILE A 409 14.30 -6.65 -1.14
N LEU A 410 13.59 -5.53 -1.27
CA LEU A 410 14.12 -4.21 -0.99
C LEU A 410 14.53 -4.06 0.49
N VAL A 411 13.71 -4.51 1.43
CA VAL A 411 14.03 -4.50 2.86
C VAL A 411 15.28 -5.33 3.15
N LEU A 412 15.41 -6.52 2.54
CA LEU A 412 16.61 -7.35 2.68
C LEU A 412 17.87 -6.68 2.12
N LEU A 413 17.77 -6.02 0.96
CA LEU A 413 18.89 -5.29 0.36
C LEU A 413 19.32 -4.11 1.22
N ILE A 414 18.37 -3.34 1.77
CA ILE A 414 18.64 -2.22 2.67
C ILE A 414 19.29 -2.72 3.98
N PHE A 415 18.79 -3.82 4.53
CA PHE A 415 19.38 -4.45 5.71
C PHE A 415 20.82 -4.89 5.45
N ALA A 416 21.06 -5.63 4.36
CA ALA A 416 22.39 -6.09 3.99
C ALA A 416 23.36 -4.93 3.75
N ALA A 417 22.93 -3.91 3.00
CA ALA A 417 23.71 -2.70 2.77
C ALA A 417 24.04 -1.96 4.08
N SER A 418 23.10 -1.93 5.04
CA SER A 418 23.30 -1.32 6.36
C SER A 418 24.36 -2.03 7.19
N VAL A 419 24.27 -3.36 7.25
CA VAL A 419 25.26 -4.17 7.97
C VAL A 419 26.65 -3.99 7.34
N ILE A 420 26.74 -4.06 6.00
CA ILE A 420 28.00 -3.87 5.28
C ILE A 420 28.57 -2.48 5.53
N TYR A 421 27.77 -1.42 5.34
CA TYR A 421 28.19 -0.04 5.55
C TYR A 421 28.75 0.16 6.96
N HIS A 422 28.01 -0.26 7.99
CA HIS A 422 28.45 -0.07 9.37
C HIS A 422 29.64 -0.95 9.76
N ALA A 423 29.72 -2.19 9.26
CA ALA A 423 30.86 -3.06 9.53
C ALA A 423 32.15 -2.53 8.89
N VAL A 424 32.09 -2.11 7.62
CA VAL A 424 33.25 -1.58 6.89
C VAL A 424 33.69 -0.25 7.48
N THR A 425 32.77 0.70 7.69
CA THR A 425 33.13 2.03 8.22
C THR A 425 33.65 1.95 9.66
N ALA A 426 33.09 1.07 10.49
CA ALA A 426 33.58 0.88 11.84
C ALA A 426 34.95 0.18 11.86
N GLY A 427 35.17 -0.86 11.03
CA GLY A 427 36.43 -1.59 10.99
C GLY A 427 37.58 -0.81 10.35
N VAL A 428 37.32 -0.01 9.32
CA VAL A 428 38.37 0.74 8.60
C VAL A 428 38.60 2.12 9.20
N TRP A 429 37.54 2.80 9.63
CA TRP A 429 37.63 4.21 10.04
C TRP A 429 37.29 4.45 11.51
N GLY A 430 37.11 3.39 12.31
CA GLY A 430 36.72 3.53 13.72
C GLY A 430 35.32 4.12 13.91
N GLY A 431 34.50 4.23 12.86
CA GLY A 431 33.15 4.79 12.94
C GLY A 431 32.53 5.14 11.60
N GLY A 432 31.19 5.20 11.58
CA GLY A 432 30.42 5.71 10.44
C GLY A 432 30.68 7.19 10.19
N VAL A 433 30.21 7.70 9.03
CA VAL A 433 30.38 9.11 8.63
C VAL A 433 29.78 10.05 9.70
N GLY A 434 28.63 9.69 10.26
CA GLY A 434 27.99 10.41 11.36
C GLY A 434 28.83 10.45 12.63
N LYS A 435 29.51 9.34 12.96
CA LYS A 435 30.37 9.27 14.16
C LYS A 435 31.63 10.11 14.00
N ARG A 436 32.26 10.07 12.83
CA ARG A 436 33.42 10.92 12.52
C ARG A 436 33.07 12.40 12.52
N THR A 437 31.92 12.76 11.95
CA THR A 437 31.46 14.16 11.99
C THR A 437 31.11 14.64 13.39
N ALA A 438 30.71 13.73 14.28
CA ALA A 438 30.50 14.00 15.70
C ALA A 438 31.78 13.94 16.56
N GLY A 439 32.94 13.61 15.98
CA GLY A 439 34.20 13.46 16.71
C GLY A 439 34.15 12.34 17.76
N ILE A 440 33.43 11.26 17.47
CA ILE A 440 33.34 10.07 18.32
C ILE A 440 33.84 8.84 17.58
N TRP A 441 34.47 7.94 18.32
CA TRP A 441 35.15 6.77 17.78
C TRP A 441 34.67 5.50 18.47
N ILE A 442 34.68 4.39 17.76
CA ILE A 442 34.38 3.06 18.26
C ILE A 442 35.71 2.36 18.54
N VAL A 443 35.92 1.98 19.78
CA VAL A 443 37.12 1.28 20.26
C VAL A 443 36.73 -0.04 20.92
N SER A 444 37.65 -0.98 21.02
CA SER A 444 37.50 -2.19 21.85
C SER A 444 37.38 -1.80 23.33
N VAL A 445 36.91 -2.70 24.19
CA VAL A 445 36.94 -2.50 25.64
C VAL A 445 38.36 -2.17 26.13
N ASP A 446 39.38 -2.74 25.48
CA ASP A 446 40.80 -2.53 25.78
C ASP A 446 41.38 -1.21 25.23
N GLY A 447 40.55 -0.35 24.62
CA GLY A 447 40.97 0.93 24.04
C GLY A 447 41.65 0.84 22.67
N GLN A 448 41.89 -0.37 22.15
CA GLN A 448 42.44 -0.60 20.81
C GLN A 448 41.38 -0.43 19.70
N GLY A 449 41.84 -0.36 18.45
CA GLY A 449 40.96 -0.42 17.29
C GLY A 449 40.13 -1.71 17.25
N ILE A 450 38.94 -1.65 16.66
CA ILE A 450 38.07 -2.82 16.55
C ILE A 450 38.43 -3.67 15.32
N ASN A 451 38.35 -5.00 15.44
CA ASN A 451 38.54 -5.89 14.29
C ASN A 451 37.23 -6.09 13.50
N TYR A 452 37.33 -6.66 12.30
CA TYR A 452 36.16 -6.89 11.43
C TYR A 452 35.09 -7.79 12.06
N LYS A 453 35.47 -8.77 12.90
CA LYS A 453 34.50 -9.63 13.60
C LYS A 453 33.70 -8.83 14.62
N GLN A 454 34.35 -7.98 15.41
CA GLN A 454 33.71 -7.05 16.34
C GLN A 454 32.82 -6.05 15.57
N ALA A 455 33.33 -5.45 14.51
CA ALA A 455 32.59 -4.49 13.69
C ALA A 455 31.32 -5.10 13.05
N PHE A 456 31.42 -6.32 12.50
CA PHE A 456 30.28 -7.04 11.94
C PHE A 456 29.26 -7.42 13.03
N THR A 457 29.74 -7.99 14.14
CA THR A 457 28.88 -8.38 15.28
C THR A 457 28.11 -7.16 15.79
N ARG A 458 28.79 -6.03 15.93
CA ARG A 458 28.19 -4.75 16.32
C ARG A 458 27.15 -4.27 15.32
N ALA A 459 27.45 -4.33 14.02
CA ALA A 459 26.54 -3.89 12.95
C ALA A 459 25.27 -4.75 12.88
N PHE A 460 25.41 -6.07 13.01
CA PHE A 460 24.29 -7.01 13.00
C PHE A 460 23.41 -6.90 14.25
N THR A 461 24.02 -6.91 15.44
CA THR A 461 23.29 -6.81 16.72
C THR A 461 22.63 -5.46 16.95
N ARG A 462 23.05 -4.42 16.23
CA ARG A 462 22.37 -3.11 16.21
C ARG A 462 20.94 -3.19 15.68
N TRP A 463 20.67 -4.07 14.71
CA TRP A 463 19.31 -4.34 14.23
C TRP A 463 18.51 -5.15 15.26
N LEU A 464 19.12 -6.17 15.87
CA LEU A 464 18.49 -6.92 16.97
C LEU A 464 18.16 -6.04 18.17
N SER A 465 19.01 -5.04 18.46
CA SER A 465 18.79 -4.05 19.52
C SER A 465 17.62 -3.11 19.23
N ALA A 466 17.27 -2.94 17.95
CA ALA A 466 16.17 -2.09 17.50
C ALA A 466 14.82 -2.83 17.46
N LEU A 467 14.82 -4.14 17.18
CA LEU A 467 13.61 -4.97 17.07
C LEU A 467 12.65 -4.88 18.28
N PRO A 468 13.11 -4.98 19.54
CA PRO A 468 12.22 -4.83 20.70
C PRO A 468 11.99 -3.34 21.00
N LEU A 469 11.40 -2.58 20.06
CA LEU A 469 11.09 -1.15 20.19
C LEU A 469 12.28 -0.31 20.69
N PHE A 470 13.46 -0.50 20.10
CA PHE A 470 14.69 0.19 20.49
C PHE A 470 15.15 -0.03 21.94
N ALA A 471 14.66 -1.05 22.66
CA ALA A 471 15.05 -1.34 24.04
C ALA A 471 16.57 -1.53 24.20
N GLY A 472 17.27 -2.01 23.17
CA GLY A 472 18.73 -2.16 23.24
C GLY A 472 19.52 -0.85 23.27
N TYR A 473 18.87 0.29 23.04
CA TYR A 473 19.46 1.63 23.12
C TYR A 473 19.19 2.33 24.47
N TRP A 474 18.22 1.84 25.25
CA TRP A 474 17.89 2.40 26.57
C TRP A 474 19.05 2.49 27.56
N PRO A 475 20.03 1.56 27.62
CA PRO A 475 21.18 1.71 28.52
C PRO A 475 21.99 3.00 28.29
N ALA A 476 22.08 3.46 27.05
CA ALA A 476 22.72 4.73 26.72
C ALA A 476 21.84 5.93 27.11
N VAL A 477 20.51 5.79 27.05
CA VAL A 477 19.56 6.84 27.41
C VAL A 477 19.46 7.03 28.92
N LEU A 478 19.30 5.94 29.66
CA LEU A 478 19.02 5.98 31.10
C LEU A 478 20.27 6.22 31.95
N TYR A 479 21.42 5.70 31.52
CA TYR A 479 22.61 5.64 32.37
C TYR A 479 23.88 6.12 31.68
N GLY A 480 23.81 6.61 30.44
CA GLY A 480 24.99 7.01 29.66
C GLY A 480 25.96 5.86 29.37
N LYS A 481 25.50 4.60 29.45
CA LYS A 481 26.33 3.40 29.32
C LYS A 481 26.26 2.78 27.92
N ASP A 482 27.13 1.82 27.67
CA ASP A 482 27.15 1.04 26.44
C ASP A 482 25.82 0.34 26.15
N THR A 483 25.39 0.46 24.90
CA THR A 483 24.18 -0.18 24.37
C THR A 483 24.36 -1.70 24.28
N TRP A 484 23.28 -2.45 24.06
CA TRP A 484 23.36 -3.91 23.94
C TRP A 484 24.30 -4.36 22.81
N HIS A 485 24.26 -3.69 21.66
CA HIS A 485 25.15 -4.00 20.55
C HIS A 485 26.62 -3.65 20.83
N ASP A 486 26.87 -2.61 21.63
CA ASP A 486 28.22 -2.27 22.08
C ASP A 486 28.77 -3.36 23.01
N ARG A 487 27.97 -3.83 23.99
CA ARG A 487 28.35 -4.90 24.93
C ARG A 487 28.54 -6.26 24.26
N LEU A 488 27.63 -6.65 23.37
CA LEU A 488 27.72 -7.92 22.65
C LEU A 488 28.92 -7.98 21.70
N ALA A 489 29.34 -6.83 21.18
CA ALA A 489 30.52 -6.74 20.32
C ALA A 489 31.84 -6.52 21.10
N GLY A 490 31.77 -6.27 22.41
CA GLY A 490 32.95 -5.89 23.19
C GLY A 490 33.54 -4.56 22.72
N THR A 491 32.70 -3.56 22.49
CA THR A 491 33.11 -2.24 21.98
C THR A 491 32.56 -1.11 22.85
N ARG A 492 33.22 0.04 22.81
CA ARG A 492 32.81 1.29 23.47
C ARG A 492 32.89 2.45 22.50
N VAL A 493 32.17 3.54 22.79
CA VAL A 493 32.19 4.76 21.97
C VAL A 493 32.76 5.90 22.82
N VAL A 494 33.86 6.50 22.37
CA VAL A 494 34.62 7.49 23.15
C VAL A 494 34.84 8.79 22.38
N TYR A 495 35.09 9.87 23.12
CA TYR A 495 35.65 11.11 22.58
C TYR A 495 37.18 11.01 22.53
N ASP A 496 37.75 11.53 21.44
CA ASP A 496 39.19 11.65 21.16
C ASP A 496 39.89 10.49 20.43
N GLU A 497 40.82 10.90 19.56
CA GLU A 497 41.57 10.13 18.57
C GLU A 497 42.88 9.64 19.19
N GLN A 498 42.83 8.60 20.02
CA GLN A 498 43.98 7.69 20.00
C GLN A 498 43.85 6.91 18.69
N THR A 499 44.55 7.37 17.66
CA THR A 499 44.69 6.64 16.39
C THR A 499 44.94 5.17 16.75
N PRO A 500 44.01 4.25 16.42
CA PRO A 500 44.24 2.86 16.72
C PRO A 500 45.44 2.43 15.89
N LYS A 501 46.53 2.01 16.54
CA LYS A 501 47.62 1.31 15.86
C LYS A 501 46.98 0.13 15.14
N THR A 502 46.95 0.18 13.81
CA THR A 502 46.50 -0.94 13.02
C THR A 502 47.42 -2.12 13.32
N THR A 503 46.86 -3.31 13.50
CA THR A 503 47.61 -4.56 13.74
C THR A 503 48.66 -4.89 12.67
N ASN A 504 48.74 -4.12 11.58
CA ASN A 504 49.75 -4.24 10.53
C ASN A 504 51.07 -3.52 10.85
N ASP A 505 51.14 -2.69 11.91
CA ASP A 505 52.37 -1.94 12.25
C ASP A 505 53.31 -2.71 13.20
N ILE A 506 53.04 -3.99 13.47
CA ILE A 506 53.81 -4.83 14.41
C ILE A 506 54.89 -5.68 13.71
N HIS A 507 54.93 -5.70 12.37
CA HIS A 507 55.86 -6.55 11.60
C HIS A 507 56.93 -5.81 10.78
N THR A 508 57.18 -4.52 11.02
CA THR A 508 58.28 -3.79 10.36
C THR A 508 59.11 -2.97 11.33
N THR A 509 59.58 -3.60 12.40
CA THR A 509 60.80 -3.20 13.11
C THR A 509 61.37 -4.44 13.78
N ASP A 510 62.24 -5.14 13.05
CA ASP A 510 63.50 -5.70 13.53
C ASP A 510 64.42 -5.93 12.33
#